data_AF-A0A524KAI5-F1
#
_entry.id   AF-A0A524KAI5-F1
#
_cell.length_a   1.000
_cell.length_b   1.000
_cell.length_c   1.000
_cell.angle_alpha   90.00
_cell.angle_beta   90.00
_cell.angle_gamma   90.00
#
_symmetry.space_group_name_H-M   'P 1'
#
loop_
_entity.id
_entity.type
_entity.pdbx_description
1 polymer ?
#
loop_
_entity_poly.entity_id
_entity_poly.type
_entity_poly.pdbx_seq_one_letter_code
_entity_poly.pdbx_strand_id
1 'polypeptide(L)'
;MSVVTYTLAKCQKCLKCLRVCPVEAITMNEERVKINKSKCINCGKCVDVCVNQGLLAKGSTLAELEYYDVKIALFPSALLAAAPSMDNIEELFGTIRALGFDEVIDLSPYDGAIADEIFDKIKHQTDNYLISSFCPVINRLIEVKYPMLLENMIPPYRSAELAAQKIRKETAKIDKKVGIFLLCECIAKLPSTRYPYGRSESGIDHALSIVDLFPLISKELGKTRENVDPASDGMRLASNAHFASKGIDSKILKADGLEKVQLALDLAEFGQLKGKYYLHLSNCINGCVGGNLLWGNPFEATQHISDHLKTAHGKNADVVFDISEEVLDEVNERKSIQERLYEYARISTQLDLLPGYDCGACGYASCRRMAEEIVAGHASLEDCRILKKGENS
;
A
#
# COMPACT_ATOMS: atom_id res chain seq x y z
N MET A 1 7.44 -10.89 2.47
CA MET A 1 6.30 -10.27 1.76
C MET A 1 6.68 -9.30 0.64
N SER A 2 7.84 -8.61 0.65
CA SER A 2 8.15 -7.64 -0.43
C SER A 2 8.12 -8.23 -1.84
N VAL A 3 7.54 -7.46 -2.79
CA VAL A 3 7.45 -7.77 -4.23
C VAL A 3 8.46 -7.00 -5.09
N VAL A 4 9.26 -6.13 -4.47
CA VAL A 4 10.29 -5.38 -5.18
C VAL A 4 11.48 -6.30 -5.41
N THR A 5 11.88 -6.43 -6.67
CA THR A 5 12.96 -7.29 -7.14
C THR A 5 14.09 -6.45 -7.72
N TYR A 6 15.30 -7.00 -7.65
CA TYR A 6 16.53 -6.37 -8.13
C TYR A 6 17.13 -7.19 -9.27
N THR A 7 17.65 -6.51 -10.30
CA THR A 7 18.44 -7.15 -11.37
C THR A 7 19.79 -6.46 -11.56
N LEU A 8 20.85 -7.27 -11.61
CA LEU A 8 22.21 -6.80 -11.81
C LEU A 8 22.41 -6.19 -13.21
N ALA A 9 21.75 -6.76 -14.23
CA ALA A 9 21.95 -6.37 -15.64
C ALA A 9 21.57 -4.91 -15.95
N LYS A 10 20.70 -4.31 -15.14
CA LYS A 10 20.18 -2.95 -15.35
C LYS A 10 20.59 -1.96 -14.27
N CYS A 11 21.14 -2.42 -13.14
CA CYS A 11 21.50 -1.54 -12.04
C CYS A 11 22.83 -0.82 -12.27
N GLN A 12 22.80 0.51 -12.24
CA GLN A 12 23.98 1.38 -12.35
C GLN A 12 24.61 1.75 -10.99
N LYS A 13 24.19 1.10 -9.89
CA LYS A 13 24.75 1.31 -8.53
C LYS A 13 24.78 2.77 -8.07
N CYS A 14 23.83 3.60 -8.52
CA CYS A 14 23.78 5.05 -8.25
C CYS A 14 23.27 5.43 -6.84
N LEU A 15 22.91 4.43 -6.03
CA LEU A 15 22.45 4.56 -4.63
C LEU A 15 21.17 5.39 -4.40
N LYS A 16 20.48 5.85 -5.46
CA LYS A 16 19.24 6.62 -5.32
C LYS A 16 18.17 5.85 -4.53
N CYS A 17 18.04 4.54 -4.79
CA CYS A 17 17.07 3.68 -4.10
C CYS A 17 17.32 3.56 -2.59
N LEU A 18 18.58 3.56 -2.14
CA LEU A 18 18.92 3.60 -0.72
C LEU A 18 18.41 4.88 -0.08
N ARG A 19 18.73 6.03 -0.69
CA ARG A 19 18.42 7.36 -0.13
C ARG A 19 16.92 7.65 -0.02
N VAL A 20 16.12 7.12 -0.93
CA VAL A 20 14.66 7.38 -0.93
C VAL A 20 13.84 6.37 -0.12
N CYS A 21 14.47 5.32 0.43
CA CYS A 21 13.75 4.30 1.17
C CYS A 21 13.38 4.85 2.57
N PRO A 22 12.08 5.06 2.87
CA PRO A 22 11.64 5.75 4.09
C PRO A 22 11.84 4.96 5.39
N VAL A 23 12.16 3.67 5.25
CA VAL A 23 12.37 2.69 6.33
C VAL A 23 13.73 2.02 6.20
N GLU A 24 14.61 2.56 5.35
CA GLU A 24 15.99 2.12 5.15
C GLU A 24 16.13 0.59 4.94
N ALA A 25 15.15 0.01 4.25
CA ALA A 25 15.07 -1.41 3.95
C ALA A 25 16.06 -1.83 2.86
N ILE A 26 16.63 -0.87 2.12
CA ILE A 26 17.56 -1.12 1.03
C ILE A 26 18.98 -0.85 1.53
N THR A 27 19.87 -1.79 1.27
CA THR A 27 21.31 -1.69 1.55
C THR A 27 22.10 -2.14 0.32
N MET A 28 23.39 -1.84 0.28
CA MET A 28 24.29 -2.33 -0.75
C MET A 28 25.42 -3.13 -0.11
N ASN A 29 25.56 -4.39 -0.50
CA ASN A 29 26.67 -5.26 -0.09
C ASN A 29 27.30 -5.89 -1.34
N GLU A 30 28.63 -5.96 -1.42
CA GLU A 30 29.36 -6.51 -2.58
C GLU A 30 28.86 -5.95 -3.93
N GLU A 31 28.57 -4.64 -3.96
CA GLU A 31 28.01 -3.94 -5.12
C GLU A 31 26.63 -4.42 -5.61
N ARG A 32 25.92 -5.20 -4.78
CA ARG A 32 24.57 -5.68 -5.03
C ARG A 32 23.58 -5.01 -4.10
N VAL A 33 22.42 -4.68 -4.64
CA VAL A 33 21.30 -4.14 -3.85
C VAL A 33 20.64 -5.28 -3.09
N LYS A 34 20.52 -5.14 -1.76
CA LYS A 34 19.81 -6.07 -0.89
C LYS A 34 18.62 -5.37 -0.27
N ILE A 35 17.44 -5.99 -0.41
CA ILE A 35 16.18 -5.48 0.16
C ILE A 35 15.83 -6.36 1.37
N ASN A 36 15.75 -5.74 2.54
CA ASN A 36 15.24 -6.36 3.75
C ASN A 36 13.71 -6.51 3.62
N LYS A 37 13.26 -7.75 3.42
CA LYS A 37 11.85 -8.08 3.19
C LYS A 37 10.95 -7.85 4.41
N SER A 38 11.48 -7.81 5.63
CA SER A 38 10.70 -7.55 6.85
C SER A 38 10.55 -6.06 7.11
N LYS A 39 11.54 -5.23 6.75
CA LYS A 39 11.44 -3.76 6.84
C LYS A 39 10.67 -3.14 5.67
N CYS A 40 10.72 -3.72 4.47
CA CYS A 40 10.12 -3.10 3.28
C CYS A 40 8.59 -2.95 3.41
N ILE A 41 8.10 -1.72 3.23
CA ILE A 41 6.67 -1.36 3.26
C ILE A 41 6.00 -1.34 1.87
N ASN A 42 6.71 -1.77 0.82
CA ASN A 42 6.23 -1.81 -0.57
C ASN A 42 5.68 -0.46 -1.12
N CYS A 43 6.22 0.67 -0.67
CA CYS A 43 5.75 2.01 -1.06
C CYS A 43 6.11 2.46 -2.49
N GLY A 44 6.90 1.68 -3.24
CA GLY A 44 7.24 2.00 -4.63
C GLY A 44 8.33 3.06 -4.86
N LYS A 45 8.63 3.95 -3.89
CA LYS A 45 9.60 5.06 -4.06
C LYS A 45 10.95 4.65 -4.68
N CYS A 46 11.46 3.47 -4.34
CA CYS A 46 12.72 2.95 -4.88
C CYS A 46 12.63 2.53 -6.36
N VAL A 47 11.47 2.05 -6.80
CA VAL A 47 11.17 1.72 -8.20
C VAL A 47 11.03 3.02 -8.99
N ASP A 48 10.30 4.00 -8.46
CA ASP A 48 10.06 5.30 -9.13
C ASP A 48 11.36 6.03 -9.49
N VAL A 49 12.37 6.02 -8.60
CA VAL A 49 13.67 6.67 -8.85
C VAL A 49 14.65 5.85 -9.68
N CYS A 50 14.32 4.58 -9.98
CA CYS A 50 15.21 3.66 -10.69
C CYS A 50 15.07 3.78 -12.21
N VAL A 51 15.58 4.89 -12.78
CA VAL A 51 15.49 5.20 -14.21
C VAL A 51 15.99 4.07 -15.13
N ASN A 52 16.96 3.28 -14.68
CA ASN A 52 17.50 2.16 -15.47
C ASN A 52 16.68 0.87 -15.36
N GLN A 53 15.60 0.84 -14.58
CA GLN A 53 14.77 -0.36 -14.33
C GLN A 53 15.55 -1.51 -13.69
N GLY A 54 16.52 -1.18 -12.83
CA GLY A 54 17.24 -2.15 -11.99
C GLY A 54 16.42 -2.66 -10.81
N LEU A 55 15.32 -1.97 -10.47
CA LEU A 55 14.33 -2.36 -9.48
C LEU A 55 12.95 -2.40 -10.13
N LEU A 56 12.21 -3.49 -9.91
CA LEU A 56 10.88 -3.71 -10.49
C LEU A 56 9.96 -4.35 -9.45
N ALA A 57 8.68 -4.00 -9.46
CA ALA A 57 7.65 -4.74 -8.74
C ALA A 57 6.95 -5.69 -9.73
N LYS A 58 6.75 -6.95 -9.35
CA LYS A 58 6.08 -7.93 -10.21
C LYS A 58 4.94 -8.62 -9.47
N GLY A 59 3.81 -8.71 -10.15
CA GLY A 59 2.66 -9.52 -9.74
C GLY A 59 2.52 -10.79 -10.58
N SER A 60 1.31 -11.33 -10.60
CA SER A 60 0.86 -12.33 -11.57
C SER A 60 0.76 -11.73 -12.98
N THR A 61 0.57 -12.58 -13.99
CA THR A 61 0.35 -12.14 -15.38
C THR A 61 -0.96 -12.72 -15.92
N LEU A 62 -1.42 -12.23 -17.07
CA LEU A 62 -2.62 -12.79 -17.73
C LEU A 62 -2.43 -14.25 -18.18
N ALA A 63 -1.20 -14.77 -18.24
CA ALA A 63 -0.97 -16.18 -18.55
C ALA A 63 -1.66 -17.10 -17.53
N GLU A 64 -1.79 -16.65 -16.27
CA GLU A 64 -2.43 -17.41 -15.20
C GLU A 64 -3.92 -17.69 -15.43
N LEU A 65 -4.58 -16.95 -16.35
CA LEU A 65 -5.98 -17.17 -16.70
C LEU A 65 -6.22 -18.57 -17.26
N GLU A 66 -5.21 -19.18 -17.90
CA GLU A 66 -5.32 -20.50 -18.52
C GLU A 66 -5.59 -21.62 -17.51
N TYR A 67 -5.33 -21.38 -16.22
CA TYR A 67 -5.47 -22.35 -15.15
C TYR A 67 -6.88 -22.42 -14.54
N TYR A 68 -7.85 -21.65 -15.03
CA TYR A 68 -9.18 -21.51 -14.42
C TYR A 68 -10.31 -21.62 -15.43
N ASP A 69 -11.42 -22.23 -15.02
CA ASP A 69 -12.63 -22.37 -15.83
C ASP A 69 -13.45 -21.08 -15.84
N VAL A 70 -13.52 -20.41 -14.69
CA VAL A 70 -14.20 -19.13 -14.46
C VAL A 70 -13.19 -18.12 -13.96
N LYS A 71 -13.03 -16.97 -14.64
CA LYS A 71 -12.08 -15.93 -14.23
C LYS A 71 -12.80 -14.64 -13.87
N ILE A 72 -12.59 -14.18 -12.65
CA ILE A 72 -13.23 -12.99 -12.10
C ILE A 72 -12.16 -11.94 -11.81
N ALA A 73 -12.30 -10.75 -12.40
CA ALA A 73 -11.47 -9.60 -12.08
C ALA A 73 -12.13 -8.76 -10.98
N LEU A 74 -11.37 -8.41 -9.95
CA LEU A 74 -11.76 -7.41 -8.95
C LEU A 74 -11.20 -6.06 -9.37
N PHE A 75 -12.08 -5.09 -9.58
CA PHE A 75 -11.79 -3.77 -10.13
C PHE A 75 -11.73 -2.72 -9.00
N PRO A 76 -10.55 -2.16 -8.66
CA PRO A 76 -10.42 -1.17 -7.59
C PRO A 76 -11.13 0.15 -7.89
N SER A 77 -11.75 0.73 -6.87
CA SER A 77 -12.43 2.03 -6.95
C SER A 77 -11.53 3.17 -7.43
N ALA A 78 -10.23 3.11 -7.14
CA ALA A 78 -9.26 4.10 -7.61
C ALA A 78 -9.13 4.15 -9.14
N LEU A 79 -9.39 3.03 -9.82
CA LEU A 79 -9.28 2.92 -11.28
C LEU A 79 -10.47 3.60 -11.99
N LEU A 80 -11.59 3.80 -11.29
CA LEU A 80 -12.72 4.61 -11.77
C LEU A 80 -12.29 6.06 -12.05
N ALA A 81 -11.30 6.57 -11.30
CA ALA A 81 -10.75 7.91 -11.48
C ALA A 81 -9.87 8.05 -12.75
N ALA A 82 -9.42 6.94 -13.33
CA ALA A 82 -8.63 6.95 -14.56
C ALA A 82 -9.49 7.27 -15.80
N ALA A 83 -10.82 7.13 -15.70
CA ALA A 83 -11.76 7.42 -16.75
C ALA A 83 -12.36 8.84 -16.58
N PRO A 84 -12.45 9.66 -17.65
CA PRO A 84 -12.96 11.03 -17.56
C PRO A 84 -14.49 11.14 -17.52
N SER A 85 -15.23 10.09 -17.87
CA SER A 85 -16.69 10.06 -17.82
C SER A 85 -17.22 8.66 -17.46
N MET A 86 -18.51 8.54 -17.12
CA MET A 86 -19.18 7.26 -16.87
C MET A 86 -19.10 6.32 -18.07
N ASP A 87 -19.32 6.83 -19.30
CA ASP A 87 -19.14 6.05 -20.53
C ASP A 87 -17.75 5.42 -20.63
N ASN A 88 -16.71 6.16 -20.22
CA ASN A 88 -15.35 5.64 -20.23
C ASN A 88 -15.07 4.63 -19.11
N ILE A 89 -15.81 4.71 -17.99
CA ILE A 89 -15.80 3.65 -16.97
C ILE A 89 -16.39 2.37 -17.57
N GLU A 90 -17.55 2.45 -18.21
CA GLU A 90 -18.18 1.30 -18.85
C GLU A 90 -17.30 0.68 -19.94
N GLU A 91 -16.62 1.52 -20.74
CA GLU A 91 -15.63 1.08 -21.72
C GLU A 91 -14.46 0.35 -21.06
N LEU A 92 -13.98 0.84 -19.92
CA LEU A 92 -12.87 0.23 -19.21
C LEU A 92 -13.28 -1.14 -18.62
N PHE A 93 -14.48 -1.27 -18.05
CA PHE A 93 -15.01 -2.57 -17.59
C PHE A 93 -15.13 -3.56 -18.75
N GLY A 94 -15.76 -3.15 -19.86
CA GLY A 94 -15.86 -3.97 -21.06
C GLY A 94 -14.49 -4.38 -21.60
N THR A 95 -13.53 -3.46 -21.57
CA THR A 95 -12.15 -3.72 -22.01
C THR A 95 -11.48 -4.76 -21.13
N ILE A 96 -11.59 -4.65 -19.80
CA ILE A 96 -11.04 -5.65 -18.87
C ILE A 96 -11.67 -7.01 -19.15
N ARG A 97 -12.99 -7.11 -19.32
CA ARG A 97 -13.64 -8.38 -19.69
C ARG A 97 -13.09 -8.95 -21.00
N ALA A 98 -12.89 -8.13 -22.01
CA ALA A 98 -12.31 -8.53 -23.29
C ALA A 98 -10.86 -9.06 -23.19
N LEU A 99 -10.14 -8.80 -22.09
CA LEU A 99 -8.81 -9.38 -21.83
C LEU A 99 -8.86 -10.87 -21.42
N GLY A 100 -10.06 -11.46 -21.28
CA GLY A 100 -10.25 -12.88 -21.00
C GLY A 100 -10.92 -13.19 -19.67
N PHE A 101 -11.52 -12.20 -19.00
CA PHE A 101 -12.30 -12.40 -17.78
C PHE A 101 -13.76 -12.72 -18.12
N ASP A 102 -14.37 -13.61 -17.33
CA ASP A 102 -15.80 -13.95 -17.44
C ASP A 102 -16.68 -12.95 -16.68
N GLU A 103 -16.12 -12.25 -15.69
CA GLU A 103 -16.80 -11.24 -14.89
C GLU A 103 -15.81 -10.19 -14.36
N VAL A 104 -16.25 -8.93 -14.27
CA VAL A 104 -15.50 -7.83 -13.67
C VAL A 104 -16.35 -7.24 -12.55
N ILE A 105 -15.89 -7.36 -11.32
CA ILE A 105 -16.60 -6.91 -10.12
C ILE A 105 -16.04 -5.57 -9.67
N ASP A 106 -16.89 -4.56 -9.63
CA ASP A 106 -16.59 -3.27 -9.04
C ASP A 106 -16.43 -3.39 -7.51
N LEU A 107 -15.31 -2.89 -6.99
CA LEU A 107 -15.04 -2.85 -5.55
C LEU A 107 -15.62 -1.63 -4.84
N SER A 108 -16.14 -0.64 -5.56
CA SER A 108 -16.68 0.58 -4.94
C SER A 108 -17.85 0.34 -3.99
N PRO A 109 -18.77 -0.62 -4.22
CA PRO A 109 -19.79 -0.98 -3.22
C PRO A 109 -19.19 -1.49 -1.90
N TYR A 110 -18.10 -2.27 -1.98
CA TYR A 110 -17.41 -2.81 -0.81
C TYR A 110 -16.62 -1.73 -0.06
N ASP A 111 -15.96 -0.84 -0.79
CA ASP A 111 -15.29 0.33 -0.20
C ASP A 111 -16.31 1.27 0.48
N GLY A 112 -17.51 1.44 -0.09
CA GLY A 112 -18.59 2.20 0.52
C GLY A 112 -19.07 1.61 1.85
N ALA A 113 -19.23 0.28 1.91
CA ALA A 113 -19.58 -0.40 3.16
C ALA A 113 -18.49 -0.27 4.23
N ILE A 114 -17.21 -0.29 3.82
CA ILE A 114 -16.08 0.00 4.73
C ILE A 114 -16.15 1.44 5.24
N ALA A 115 -16.51 2.40 4.37
CA ALA A 115 -16.67 3.79 4.78
C ALA A 115 -17.79 3.95 5.82
N ASP A 116 -18.92 3.27 5.65
CA ASP A 116 -20.02 3.26 6.63
C ASP A 116 -19.58 2.75 8.00
N GLU A 117 -18.85 1.62 8.04
CA GLU A 117 -18.28 1.07 9.29
C GLU A 117 -17.27 2.05 9.93
N ILE A 118 -16.41 2.68 9.14
CA ILE A 118 -15.49 3.71 9.62
C ILE A 118 -16.26 4.85 10.27
N PHE A 119 -17.29 5.37 9.60
CA PHE A 119 -18.07 6.49 10.12
C PHE A 119 -18.82 6.13 11.41
N ASP A 120 -19.29 4.89 11.54
CA ASP A 120 -19.88 4.42 12.79
C ASP A 120 -18.87 4.41 13.94
N LYS A 121 -17.66 3.88 13.71
CA LYS A 121 -16.58 3.92 14.71
C LYS A 121 -16.19 5.34 15.13
N ILE A 122 -16.14 6.29 14.18
CA ILE A 122 -15.82 7.70 14.48
C ILE A 122 -16.88 8.34 15.38
N LYS A 123 -18.17 7.99 15.21
CA LYS A 123 -19.25 8.53 16.05
C LYS A 123 -19.14 8.04 17.50
N HIS A 124 -18.76 6.79 17.69
CA HIS A 124 -18.67 6.11 18.99
C HIS A 124 -17.30 6.25 19.67
N GLN A 125 -16.35 6.97 19.06
CA GLN A 125 -14.99 7.15 19.58
C GLN A 125 -14.98 7.90 20.92
N THR A 126 -14.50 7.24 21.99
CA THR A 126 -14.50 7.83 23.33
C THR A 126 -13.21 8.52 23.70
N ASP A 127 -11.99 7.98 23.52
CA ASP A 127 -10.80 8.60 24.16
C ASP A 127 -9.48 8.68 23.37
N ASN A 128 -9.28 7.88 22.32
CA ASN A 128 -8.00 7.81 21.57
C ASN A 128 -8.17 8.16 20.09
N TYR A 129 -7.08 8.50 19.37
CA TYR A 129 -7.08 8.59 17.91
C TYR A 129 -7.52 7.27 17.27
N LEU A 130 -8.24 7.37 16.16
CA LEU A 130 -8.49 6.26 15.25
C LEU A 130 -7.65 6.48 14.00
N ILE A 131 -6.92 5.46 13.56
CA ILE A 131 -6.06 5.53 12.38
C ILE A 131 -6.63 4.61 11.31
N SER A 132 -6.80 5.15 10.11
CA SER A 132 -7.26 4.38 8.95
C SER A 132 -6.34 3.21 8.63
N SER A 133 -6.92 2.09 8.20
CA SER A 133 -6.18 0.86 7.88
C SER A 133 -6.26 0.45 6.40
N PHE A 134 -6.90 1.25 5.54
CA PHE A 134 -7.13 0.92 4.12
C PHE A 134 -5.86 0.99 3.26
N CYS A 135 -4.83 1.77 3.65
CA CYS A 135 -3.59 1.89 2.89
C CYS A 135 -2.54 0.87 3.37
N PRO A 136 -2.23 -0.20 2.62
CA PRO A 136 -1.31 -1.25 3.08
C PRO A 136 0.12 -0.72 3.35
N VAL A 137 0.55 0.34 2.66
CA VAL A 137 1.85 0.98 2.90
C VAL A 137 1.90 1.63 4.28
N ILE A 138 0.83 2.33 4.68
CA ILE A 138 0.78 3.03 5.96
C ILE A 138 0.67 2.03 7.11
N ASN A 139 -0.09 0.96 6.93
CA ASN A 139 -0.16 -0.13 7.91
C ASN A 139 1.24 -0.71 8.20
N ARG A 140 1.99 -1.09 7.15
CA ARG A 140 3.36 -1.58 7.30
C ARG A 140 4.30 -0.52 7.87
N LEU A 141 4.11 0.76 7.54
CA LEU A 141 4.89 1.85 8.13
C LEU A 141 4.67 1.94 9.64
N ILE A 142 3.43 1.83 10.10
CA ILE A 142 3.09 1.86 11.53
C ILE A 142 3.72 0.66 12.24
N GLU A 143 3.60 -0.54 11.69
CA GLU A 143 4.22 -1.74 12.29
C GLU A 143 5.75 -1.65 12.40
N VAL A 144 6.40 -1.06 11.40
CA VAL A 144 7.87 -0.99 11.35
C VAL A 144 8.43 0.22 12.11
N LYS A 145 7.76 1.37 12.07
CA LYS A 145 8.29 2.65 12.56
C LYS A 145 7.50 3.27 13.72
N TYR A 146 6.18 3.04 13.80
CA TYR A 146 5.29 3.62 14.82
C TYR A 146 4.51 2.58 15.63
N PRO A 147 5.16 1.56 16.19
CA PRO A 147 4.48 0.42 16.83
C PRO A 147 3.63 0.81 18.04
N MET A 148 3.84 1.99 18.64
CA MET A 148 2.99 2.52 19.72
C MET A 148 1.59 2.93 19.23
N LEU A 149 1.43 3.17 17.93
CA LEU A 149 0.16 3.56 17.32
C LEU A 149 -0.64 2.36 16.79
N LEU A 150 -0.16 1.11 16.97
CA LEU A 150 -0.87 -0.08 16.49
C LEU A 150 -2.26 -0.22 17.11
N GLU A 151 -2.40 0.10 18.39
CA GLU A 151 -3.68 0.03 19.11
C GLU A 151 -4.67 1.12 18.69
N ASN A 152 -4.20 2.16 17.98
CA ASN A 152 -5.03 3.21 17.42
C ASN A 152 -5.56 2.86 16.02
N MET A 153 -5.02 1.83 15.36
CA MET A 153 -5.48 1.43 14.04
C MET A 153 -6.86 0.79 14.12
N ILE A 154 -7.76 1.21 13.22
CA ILE A 154 -9.01 0.48 13.01
C ILE A 154 -8.69 -0.90 12.41
N PRO A 155 -9.58 -1.88 12.58
CA PRO A 155 -9.46 -3.18 11.91
C PRO A 155 -9.19 -3.05 10.39
N PRO A 156 -8.35 -3.91 9.81
CA PRO A 156 -7.94 -3.81 8.40
C PRO A 156 -8.99 -4.37 7.44
N TYR A 157 -10.12 -3.67 7.29
CA TYR A 157 -11.12 -4.04 6.29
C TYR A 157 -10.57 -3.86 4.86
N ARG A 158 -10.62 -4.93 4.05
CA ARG A 158 -10.12 -4.94 2.66
C ARG A 158 -11.26 -5.28 1.71
N SER A 159 -11.67 -4.32 0.89
CA SER A 159 -12.76 -4.50 -0.09
C SER A 159 -12.55 -5.70 -1.01
N ALA A 160 -11.32 -5.88 -1.51
CA ALA A 160 -10.99 -7.02 -2.36
C ALA A 160 -11.14 -8.38 -1.65
N GLU A 161 -10.76 -8.48 -0.37
CA GLU A 161 -10.92 -9.73 0.40
C GLU A 161 -12.39 -9.98 0.77
N LEU A 162 -13.14 -8.94 1.14
CA LEU A 162 -14.58 -9.05 1.41
C LEU A 162 -15.33 -9.54 0.15
N ALA A 163 -15.00 -8.98 -1.01
CA ALA A 163 -15.55 -9.45 -2.29
C ALA A 163 -15.13 -10.89 -2.57
N ALA A 164 -13.85 -11.23 -2.42
CA ALA A 164 -13.35 -12.57 -2.65
C ALA A 164 -14.01 -13.61 -1.74
N GLN A 165 -14.16 -13.34 -0.44
CA GLN A 165 -14.85 -14.22 0.51
C GLN A 165 -16.30 -14.48 0.09
N LYS A 166 -17.02 -13.44 -0.35
CA LYS A 166 -18.39 -13.57 -0.84
C LYS A 166 -18.44 -14.47 -2.09
N ILE A 167 -17.57 -14.21 -3.07
CA ILE A 167 -17.45 -15.01 -4.29
C ILE A 167 -17.14 -16.47 -3.95
N ARG A 168 -16.21 -16.73 -3.03
CA ARG A 168 -15.88 -18.11 -2.59
C ARG A 168 -17.07 -18.81 -1.96
N LYS A 169 -17.86 -18.12 -1.14
CA LYS A 169 -19.09 -18.69 -0.56
C LYS A 169 -20.14 -19.00 -1.63
N GLU A 170 -20.35 -18.11 -2.58
CA GLU A 170 -21.33 -18.26 -3.66
C GLU A 170 -20.93 -19.35 -4.67
N THR A 171 -19.62 -19.52 -4.90
CA THR A 171 -19.08 -20.48 -5.87
C THR A 171 -18.68 -21.82 -5.26
N ALA A 172 -18.76 -21.99 -3.93
CA ALA A 172 -18.32 -23.21 -3.22
C ALA A 172 -18.98 -24.51 -3.70
N LYS A 173 -20.17 -24.44 -4.31
CA LYS A 173 -20.93 -25.60 -4.81
C LYS A 173 -20.79 -25.83 -6.31
N ILE A 174 -20.03 -24.98 -7.01
CA ILE A 174 -19.85 -25.09 -8.45
C ILE A 174 -18.68 -26.03 -8.71
N ASP A 175 -18.89 -27.04 -9.55
CA ASP A 175 -17.82 -27.94 -10.03
C ASP A 175 -17.01 -27.29 -11.16
N LYS A 176 -16.43 -26.13 -10.85
CA LYS A 176 -15.55 -25.35 -11.74
C LYS A 176 -14.46 -24.70 -10.92
N LYS A 177 -13.26 -24.65 -11.47
CA LYS A 177 -12.14 -23.95 -10.85
C LYS A 177 -12.27 -22.44 -11.10
N VAL A 178 -12.63 -21.70 -10.05
CA VAL A 178 -12.81 -20.24 -10.10
C VAL A 178 -11.52 -19.53 -9.73
N GLY A 179 -11.02 -18.67 -10.62
CA GLY A 179 -9.86 -17.82 -10.39
C GLY A 179 -10.29 -16.39 -10.09
N ILE A 180 -9.81 -15.82 -8.98
CA ILE A 180 -10.09 -14.45 -8.56
C ILE A 180 -8.81 -13.62 -8.70
N PHE A 181 -8.88 -12.55 -9.50
CA PHE A 181 -7.76 -11.72 -9.90
C PHE A 181 -7.98 -10.28 -9.43
N LEU A 182 -7.15 -9.79 -8.52
CA LEU A 182 -7.15 -8.40 -8.11
C LEU A 182 -6.35 -7.55 -9.11
N LEU A 183 -7.00 -6.61 -9.78
CA LEU A 183 -6.27 -5.54 -10.48
C LEU A 183 -5.67 -4.62 -9.42
N CYS A 184 -4.38 -4.30 -9.54
CA CYS A 184 -3.62 -3.59 -8.54
C CYS A 184 -3.20 -2.22 -9.06
N GLU A 185 -3.70 -1.18 -8.40
CA GLU A 185 -3.30 0.21 -8.54
C GLU A 185 -2.08 0.58 -7.66
N CYS A 186 -1.67 -0.33 -6.77
CA CYS A 186 -0.61 -0.13 -5.79
C CYS A 186 0.33 -1.33 -5.71
N ILE A 187 1.64 -1.07 -5.65
CA ILE A 187 2.69 -2.10 -5.48
C ILE A 187 2.46 -2.91 -4.20
N ALA A 188 2.00 -2.28 -3.13
CA ALA A 188 1.74 -2.94 -1.85
C ALA A 188 0.53 -3.88 -1.87
N LYS A 189 -0.32 -3.85 -2.91
CA LYS A 189 -1.38 -4.85 -3.12
C LYS A 189 -0.90 -6.10 -3.86
N LEU A 190 0.18 -6.01 -4.67
CA LEU A 190 0.72 -7.17 -5.39
C LEU A 190 1.07 -8.39 -4.51
N PRO A 191 1.59 -8.26 -3.28
CA PRO A 191 1.83 -9.43 -2.42
C PRO A 191 0.60 -9.97 -1.71
N SER A 192 -0.56 -9.31 -1.76
CA SER A 192 -1.68 -9.60 -0.84
C SER A 192 -2.26 -10.99 -1.01
N THR A 193 -2.13 -11.60 -2.19
CA THR A 193 -2.63 -12.97 -2.43
C THR A 193 -1.79 -14.05 -1.75
N ARG A 194 -0.49 -13.79 -1.54
CA ARG A 194 0.44 -14.70 -0.87
C ARG A 194 0.68 -14.33 0.58
N TYR A 195 0.53 -13.05 0.88
CA TYR A 195 0.85 -12.44 2.16
C TYR A 195 -0.23 -11.40 2.51
N PRO A 196 -1.48 -11.86 2.75
CA PRO A 196 -2.58 -10.96 3.09
C PRO A 196 -2.29 -10.26 4.42
N TYR A 197 -2.70 -8.99 4.51
CA TYR A 197 -2.55 -8.23 5.75
C TYR A 197 -3.75 -8.47 6.67
N GLY A 198 -3.51 -8.96 7.89
CA GLY A 198 -4.53 -9.13 8.91
C GLY A 198 -5.32 -10.43 8.83
N ARG A 199 -4.90 -11.40 8.01
CA ARG A 199 -5.54 -12.72 7.85
C ARG A 199 -4.48 -13.77 7.50
N SER A 200 -4.77 -15.06 7.75
CA SER A 200 -3.86 -16.17 7.43
C SER A 200 -3.85 -16.54 5.94
N GLU A 201 -5.01 -16.47 5.28
CA GLU A 201 -5.20 -16.86 3.88
C GLU A 201 -6.00 -15.81 3.10
N SER A 202 -5.67 -15.65 1.82
CA SER A 202 -6.37 -14.75 0.91
C SER A 202 -7.45 -15.51 0.14
N GLY A 203 -8.60 -14.87 -0.07
CA GLY A 203 -9.60 -15.39 -1.01
C GLY A 203 -9.21 -15.19 -2.47
N ILE A 204 -8.18 -14.39 -2.75
CA ILE A 204 -7.75 -13.94 -4.08
C ILE A 204 -6.56 -14.78 -4.53
N ASP A 205 -6.57 -15.27 -5.77
CA ASP A 205 -5.50 -16.13 -6.29
C ASP A 205 -4.34 -15.31 -6.89
N HIS A 206 -4.68 -14.26 -7.63
CA HIS A 206 -3.72 -13.52 -8.45
C HIS A 206 -3.85 -12.01 -8.27
N ALA A 207 -2.73 -11.31 -8.33
CA ALA A 207 -2.66 -9.85 -8.28
C ALA A 207 -1.95 -9.34 -9.54
N LEU A 208 -2.66 -8.55 -10.36
CA LEU A 208 -2.20 -8.06 -11.64
C LEU A 208 -1.88 -6.57 -11.56
N SER A 209 -0.68 -6.17 -11.99
CA SER A 209 -0.30 -4.77 -12.09
C SER A 209 -1.07 -4.08 -13.22
N ILE A 210 -1.85 -3.05 -12.91
CA ILE A 210 -2.71 -2.42 -13.91
C ILE A 210 -1.88 -1.70 -14.99
N VAL A 211 -0.77 -1.04 -14.64
CA VAL A 211 0.17 -0.45 -15.62
C VAL A 211 0.78 -1.50 -16.56
N ASP A 212 1.01 -2.74 -16.11
CA ASP A 212 1.54 -3.79 -16.98
C ASP A 212 0.50 -4.23 -18.03
N LEU A 213 -0.80 -4.06 -17.73
CA LEU A 213 -1.90 -4.32 -18.65
C LEU A 213 -2.19 -3.15 -19.60
N PHE A 214 -1.66 -1.94 -19.31
CA PHE A 214 -1.96 -0.73 -20.08
C PHE A 214 -1.78 -0.87 -21.60
N PRO A 215 -0.72 -1.53 -22.13
CA PRO A 215 -0.58 -1.71 -23.58
C PRO A 215 -1.73 -2.50 -24.22
N LEU A 216 -2.29 -3.48 -23.49
CA LEU A 216 -3.43 -4.28 -23.96
C LEU A 216 -4.72 -3.47 -23.81
N ILE A 217 -4.91 -2.80 -22.68
CA ILE A 217 -6.07 -1.94 -22.42
C ILE A 217 -6.15 -0.85 -23.48
N SER A 218 -5.06 -0.13 -23.75
CA SER A 218 -5.03 0.93 -24.76
C SER A 218 -5.37 0.44 -26.18
N LYS A 219 -5.17 -0.85 -26.48
CA LYS A 219 -5.49 -1.43 -27.80
C LYS A 219 -6.96 -1.83 -27.91
N GLU A 220 -7.59 -2.19 -26.80
CA GLU A 220 -8.97 -2.71 -26.75
C GLU A 220 -9.99 -1.65 -26.27
N LEU A 221 -9.53 -0.54 -25.70
CA LEU A 221 -10.38 0.53 -25.16
C LEU A 221 -11.39 1.07 -26.18
N GLY A 222 -12.65 1.22 -25.76
CA GLY A 222 -13.74 1.77 -26.57
C GLY A 222 -14.43 0.77 -27.51
N LYS A 223 -13.97 -0.48 -27.61
CA LYS A 223 -14.60 -1.49 -28.47
C LYS A 223 -15.82 -2.16 -27.86
N THR A 224 -15.85 -2.24 -26.54
CA THR A 224 -16.88 -2.91 -25.75
C THR A 224 -17.22 -2.05 -24.54
N ARG A 225 -18.46 -2.14 -24.07
CA ARG A 225 -18.94 -1.47 -22.86
C ARG A 225 -19.68 -2.45 -21.97
N GLU A 226 -19.55 -2.26 -20.67
CA GLU A 226 -20.37 -2.94 -19.66
C GLU A 226 -21.00 -1.89 -18.76
N ASN A 227 -22.33 -1.93 -18.65
CA ASN A 227 -23.05 -1.04 -17.75
C ASN A 227 -22.63 -1.32 -16.31
N VAL A 228 -22.19 -0.27 -15.62
CA VAL A 228 -21.78 -0.31 -14.23
C VAL A 228 -22.25 0.97 -13.54
N ASP A 229 -22.81 0.80 -12.35
CA ASP A 229 -23.23 1.91 -11.48
C ASP A 229 -22.44 1.84 -10.18
N PRO A 230 -21.28 2.52 -10.09
CA PRO A 230 -20.42 2.45 -8.92
C PRO A 230 -21.04 3.16 -7.70
N ALA A 231 -20.65 2.74 -6.50
CA ALA A 231 -21.07 3.35 -5.27
C ALA A 231 -20.27 4.63 -4.96
N SER A 232 -20.99 5.73 -4.75
CA SER A 232 -20.42 7.04 -4.46
C SER A 232 -19.51 7.04 -3.22
N ASP A 233 -19.88 6.33 -2.15
CA ASP A 233 -19.08 6.32 -0.91
C ASP A 233 -17.74 5.59 -1.09
N GLY A 234 -17.69 4.55 -1.93
CA GLY A 234 -16.45 3.87 -2.30
C GLY A 234 -15.51 4.76 -3.12
N MET A 235 -16.06 5.52 -4.07
CA MET A 235 -15.29 6.53 -4.81
C MET A 235 -14.70 7.60 -3.88
N ARG A 236 -15.46 8.05 -2.88
CA ARG A 236 -14.98 9.00 -1.86
C ARG A 236 -13.87 8.42 -1.01
N LEU A 237 -13.93 7.13 -0.65
CA LEU A 237 -12.86 6.47 0.10
C LEU A 237 -11.56 6.39 -0.69
N ALA A 238 -11.62 6.22 -2.01
CA ALA A 238 -10.45 6.13 -2.87
C ALA A 238 -9.71 7.48 -3.05
N SER A 239 -10.37 8.62 -2.77
CA SER A 239 -9.81 9.95 -2.94
C SER A 239 -9.83 10.76 -1.63
N ASN A 240 -8.66 11.08 -1.08
CA ASN A 240 -8.55 11.87 0.14
C ASN A 240 -9.29 13.22 0.03
N ALA A 241 -9.27 13.84 -1.16
CA ALA A 241 -9.94 15.11 -1.40
C ALA A 241 -11.46 15.02 -1.18
N HIS A 242 -12.07 13.89 -1.57
CA HIS A 242 -13.52 13.68 -1.54
C HIS A 242 -14.01 12.87 -0.34
N PHE A 243 -13.11 12.31 0.46
CA PHE A 243 -13.44 11.63 1.71
C PHE A 243 -14.02 12.64 2.73
N ALA A 244 -15.32 12.88 2.67
CA ALA A 244 -16.02 13.78 3.57
C ALA A 244 -17.24 13.06 4.10
N SER A 245 -17.53 13.22 5.39
CA SER A 245 -18.71 12.62 6.00
C SER A 245 -19.81 13.66 6.14
N LYS A 246 -21.07 13.23 6.14
CA LYS A 246 -22.23 14.10 6.39
C LYS A 246 -22.21 14.62 7.84
N GLY A 247 -21.37 15.61 8.14
CA GLY A 247 -21.36 16.37 9.40
C GLY A 247 -20.30 16.00 10.44
N ILE A 248 -19.26 15.22 10.10
CA ILE A 248 -18.17 14.85 11.06
C ILE A 248 -16.79 15.29 10.55
N ASP A 249 -16.74 16.15 9.52
CA ASP A 249 -15.49 16.59 8.90
C ASP A 249 -14.52 17.25 9.89
N SER A 250 -15.03 17.91 10.94
CA SER A 250 -14.20 18.52 11.99
C SER A 250 -13.40 17.53 12.84
N LYS A 251 -13.74 16.22 12.79
CA LYS A 251 -13.00 15.16 13.48
C LYS A 251 -12.07 14.37 12.54
N ILE A 252 -11.98 14.71 11.26
CA ILE A 252 -11.17 13.97 10.29
C ILE A 252 -9.90 14.77 9.98
N LEU A 253 -8.74 14.19 10.26
CA LEU A 253 -7.45 14.71 9.79
C LEU A 253 -6.97 13.87 8.62
N LYS A 254 -6.75 14.53 7.48
CA LYS A 254 -6.33 13.87 6.25
C LYS A 254 -4.86 14.15 6.00
N ALA A 255 -4.09 13.11 5.69
CA ALA A 255 -2.74 13.27 5.15
C ALA A 255 -2.53 12.29 4.00
N ASP A 256 -2.11 12.84 2.86
CA ASP A 256 -1.64 12.10 1.70
C ASP A 256 -0.16 12.38 1.46
N GLY A 257 0.51 11.43 0.81
CA GLY A 257 1.95 11.53 0.62
C GLY A 257 2.71 11.13 1.88
N LEU A 258 3.68 10.23 1.70
CA LEU A 258 4.38 9.62 2.83
C LEU A 258 5.00 10.62 3.83
N GLU A 259 5.52 11.75 3.36
CA GLU A 259 6.14 12.76 4.22
C GLU A 259 5.12 13.42 5.16
N LYS A 260 3.95 13.82 4.63
CA LYS A 260 2.87 14.39 5.47
C LYS A 260 2.33 13.35 6.44
N VAL A 261 2.21 12.10 5.99
CA VAL A 261 1.76 10.99 6.84
C VAL A 261 2.75 10.74 7.98
N GLN A 262 4.06 10.71 7.69
CA GLN A 262 5.08 10.55 8.74
C GLN A 262 5.02 11.68 9.77
N LEU A 263 4.87 12.94 9.32
CA LEU A 263 4.68 14.06 10.24
C LEU A 263 3.41 13.88 11.11
N ALA A 264 2.29 13.46 10.53
CA ALA A 264 1.06 13.22 11.28
C ALA A 264 1.22 12.10 12.32
N LEU A 265 1.93 11.02 11.96
CA LEU A 265 2.22 9.91 12.87
C LEU A 265 3.22 10.31 13.97
N ASP A 266 4.27 11.07 13.65
CA ASP A 266 5.20 11.61 14.64
C ASP A 266 4.44 12.48 15.67
N LEU A 267 3.58 13.38 15.21
CA LEU A 267 2.74 14.22 16.09
C LEU A 267 1.76 13.39 16.92
N ALA A 268 1.22 12.29 16.38
CA ALA A 268 0.34 11.39 17.12
C ALA A 268 1.10 10.62 18.21
N GLU A 269 2.25 10.02 17.87
CA GLU A 269 3.07 9.21 18.77
C GLU A 269 3.64 10.02 19.95
N PHE A 270 4.02 11.27 19.69
CA PHE A 270 4.51 12.19 20.74
C PHE A 270 3.40 12.98 21.45
N GLY A 271 2.13 12.64 21.23
CA GLY A 271 0.99 13.29 21.90
C GLY A 271 0.81 14.78 21.58
N GLN A 272 1.31 15.24 20.43
CA GLN A 272 1.24 16.64 19.99
C GLN A 272 -0.01 16.94 19.17
N LEU A 273 -0.65 15.93 18.56
CA LEU A 273 -2.04 16.08 18.15
C LEU A 273 -2.88 16.27 19.42
N LYS A 274 -3.81 17.23 19.39
CA LYS A 274 -4.70 17.54 20.52
C LYS A 274 -6.15 17.37 20.08
N GLY A 275 -6.78 16.26 20.42
CA GLY A 275 -8.17 16.03 20.10
C GLY A 275 -8.48 14.56 19.84
N LYS A 276 -9.74 14.28 19.51
CA LYS A 276 -10.21 12.94 19.13
C LYS A 276 -10.43 12.96 17.63
N TYR A 277 -9.39 12.56 16.90
CA TYR A 277 -9.39 12.59 15.44
C TYR A 277 -9.41 11.18 14.85
N TYR A 278 -10.02 11.08 13.69
CA TYR A 278 -9.77 10.02 12.73
C TYR A 278 -8.68 10.47 11.76
N LEU A 279 -7.55 9.77 11.76
CA LEU A 279 -6.45 10.00 10.84
C LEU A 279 -6.72 9.19 9.56
N HIS A 280 -7.16 9.87 8.50
CA HIS A 280 -7.34 9.30 7.17
C HIS A 280 -6.02 9.46 6.39
N LEU A 281 -5.21 8.40 6.38
CA LEU A 281 -3.81 8.42 5.95
C LEU A 281 -3.59 7.57 4.69
N SER A 282 -2.90 8.14 3.69
CA SER A 282 -2.57 7.44 2.46
C SER A 282 -1.16 7.78 1.96
N ASN A 283 -0.45 6.77 1.44
CA ASN A 283 0.94 6.94 0.96
C ASN A 283 1.03 7.85 -0.28
N CYS A 284 0.02 7.79 -1.14
CA CYS A 284 0.04 8.44 -2.44
C CYS A 284 -0.69 9.78 -2.39
N ILE A 285 -0.28 10.72 -3.25
CA ILE A 285 -0.90 12.05 -3.38
C ILE A 285 -2.38 11.88 -3.77
N ASN A 286 -3.27 12.63 -3.12
CA ASN A 286 -4.72 12.59 -3.32
C ASN A 286 -5.40 11.24 -2.98
N GLY A 287 -4.72 10.31 -2.32
CA GLY A 287 -5.27 8.99 -1.98
C GLY A 287 -4.93 7.90 -2.99
N CYS A 288 -5.76 6.86 -3.06
CA CYS A 288 -5.52 5.70 -3.92
C CYS A 288 -5.55 6.06 -5.41
N VAL A 289 -6.24 7.14 -5.79
CA VAL A 289 -6.24 7.68 -7.17
C VAL A 289 -4.87 8.16 -7.65
N GLY A 290 -3.90 8.35 -6.74
CA GLY A 290 -2.49 8.60 -7.08
C GLY A 290 -1.58 7.38 -6.95
N GLY A 291 -2.16 6.16 -6.94
CA GLY A 291 -1.45 4.89 -6.84
C GLY A 291 -0.29 4.73 -7.84
N ASN A 292 0.83 4.17 -7.41
CA ASN A 292 2.05 4.00 -8.22
C ASN A 292 1.86 3.15 -9.50
N LEU A 293 0.80 2.34 -9.58
CA LEU A 293 0.53 1.51 -10.77
C LEU A 293 -0.59 2.09 -11.65
N LEU A 294 -1.16 3.25 -11.33
CA LEU A 294 -2.16 3.89 -12.19
C LEU A 294 -1.47 4.62 -13.35
N TRP A 295 -2.08 4.52 -14.53
CA TRP A 295 -1.80 5.44 -15.63
C TRP A 295 -2.74 6.64 -15.47
N GLY A 296 -2.20 7.85 -15.40
CA GLY A 296 -3.00 9.06 -15.32
C GLY A 296 -2.44 10.10 -14.37
N ASN A 297 -3.00 11.29 -14.46
CA ASN A 297 -2.64 12.41 -13.63
C ASN A 297 -3.48 12.39 -12.33
N PRO A 298 -2.86 12.30 -11.13
CA PRO A 298 -3.61 12.24 -9.87
C PRO A 298 -4.44 13.49 -9.56
N PHE A 299 -4.11 14.64 -10.18
CA PHE A 299 -4.87 15.87 -10.05
C PHE A 299 -6.16 15.84 -10.88
N GLU A 300 -6.07 15.40 -12.13
CA GLU A 300 -7.24 15.20 -13.00
C GLU A 300 -8.13 14.06 -12.49
N ALA A 301 -7.53 12.97 -12.01
CA ALA A 301 -8.25 11.85 -11.40
C ALA A 301 -9.18 12.31 -10.26
N THR A 302 -8.76 13.31 -9.48
CA THR A 302 -9.59 13.89 -8.43
C THR A 302 -10.79 14.68 -9.00
N GLN A 303 -10.61 15.36 -10.14
CA GLN A 303 -11.72 16.02 -10.85
C GLN A 303 -12.68 15.01 -11.44
N HIS A 304 -12.18 13.93 -12.05
CA HIS A 304 -13.01 12.86 -12.58
C HIS A 304 -13.88 12.23 -11.48
N ILE A 305 -13.33 11.95 -10.30
CA ILE A 305 -14.14 11.49 -9.15
C ILE A 305 -15.25 12.51 -8.81
N SER A 306 -14.92 13.80 -8.78
CA SER A 306 -15.92 14.85 -8.52
C SER A 306 -17.08 14.82 -9.52
N ASP A 307 -16.79 14.56 -10.79
CA ASP A 307 -17.78 14.48 -11.86
C ASP A 307 -18.59 13.18 -11.78
N HIS A 308 -17.93 12.03 -11.58
CA HIS A 308 -18.60 10.74 -11.42
C HIS A 308 -19.57 10.71 -10.23
N LEU A 309 -19.23 11.39 -9.13
CA LEU A 309 -20.09 11.49 -7.95
C LEU A 309 -21.44 12.18 -8.22
N LYS A 310 -21.58 12.91 -9.34
CA LYS A 310 -22.86 13.53 -9.74
C LYS A 310 -23.83 12.51 -10.34
N THR A 311 -23.31 11.41 -10.88
CA THR A 311 -24.06 10.41 -11.66
C THR A 311 -24.01 9.01 -11.06
N ALA A 312 -23.10 8.75 -10.10
CA ALA A 312 -22.94 7.47 -9.43
C ALA A 312 -24.05 7.26 -8.38
N HIS A 313 -24.86 6.22 -8.57
CA HIS A 313 -26.02 5.89 -7.74
C HIS A 313 -25.97 4.46 -7.18
N GLY A 314 -24.85 3.75 -7.39
CA GLY A 314 -24.61 2.42 -6.87
C GLY A 314 -24.77 2.35 -5.37
N LYS A 315 -25.34 1.23 -4.90
CA LYS A 315 -25.52 0.96 -3.47
C LYS A 315 -24.27 0.32 -2.89
N ASN A 316 -23.99 0.64 -1.62
CA ASN A 316 -22.96 -0.05 -0.85
C ASN A 316 -23.31 -1.54 -0.74
N ALA A 317 -22.28 -2.39 -0.72
CA ALA A 317 -22.46 -3.84 -0.61
C ALA A 317 -22.93 -4.21 0.81
N ASP A 318 -23.81 -5.21 0.90
CA ASP A 318 -24.13 -5.84 2.17
C ASP A 318 -23.00 -6.81 2.54
N VAL A 319 -22.20 -6.45 3.54
CA VAL A 319 -21.02 -7.18 3.99
C VAL A 319 -21.08 -7.42 5.48
N VAL A 320 -20.66 -8.60 5.90
CA VAL A 320 -20.47 -8.93 7.31
C VAL A 320 -18.98 -8.79 7.62
N PHE A 321 -18.65 -7.87 8.52
CA PHE A 321 -17.30 -7.69 9.02
C PHE A 321 -17.01 -8.76 10.08
N ASP A 322 -16.31 -9.82 9.70
CA ASP A 322 -15.85 -10.84 10.64
C ASP A 322 -14.52 -10.43 11.26
N ILE A 323 -14.58 -9.95 12.52
CA ILE A 323 -13.42 -9.51 13.29
C ILE A 323 -12.65 -10.72 13.87
N SER A 324 -13.23 -11.92 13.84
CA SER A 324 -12.66 -13.10 14.52
C SER A 324 -11.47 -13.75 13.79
N GLU A 325 -11.34 -13.52 12.48
CA GLU A 325 -10.21 -13.99 11.67
C GLU A 325 -9.05 -13.00 11.58
N GLU A 326 -9.10 -11.89 12.32
CA GLU A 326 -8.05 -10.88 12.34
C GLU A 326 -6.82 -11.39 13.08
N VAL A 327 -6.01 -12.17 12.37
CA VAL A 327 -4.63 -12.41 12.75
C VAL A 327 -3.89 -11.12 12.46
N LEU A 328 -3.87 -10.21 13.44
CA LEU A 328 -2.70 -9.34 13.57
C LEU A 328 -1.55 -10.34 13.68
N ASP A 329 -0.77 -10.49 12.60
CA ASP A 329 0.48 -11.25 12.61
C ASP A 329 1.12 -10.99 13.97
N GLU A 330 1.50 -12.04 14.70
CA GLU A 330 2.31 -11.90 15.90
C GLU A 330 3.50 -11.03 15.50
N VAL A 331 3.38 -9.73 15.75
CA VAL A 331 4.39 -8.75 15.41
C VAL A 331 5.57 -9.24 16.20
N ASN A 332 6.56 -9.81 15.49
CA ASN A 332 7.88 -10.22 15.96
C ASN A 332 8.09 -9.74 17.39
N GLU A 333 8.04 -10.64 18.38
CA GLU A 333 8.25 -10.39 19.81
C GLU A 333 8.22 -8.90 20.12
N ARG A 334 7.02 -8.31 20.32
CA ARG A 334 6.88 -6.87 20.58
C ARG A 334 7.84 -6.49 21.70
N LYS A 335 8.99 -5.92 21.34
CA LYS A 335 9.99 -5.50 22.30
C LYS A 335 9.30 -4.59 23.30
N SER A 336 9.45 -4.90 24.58
CA SER A 336 9.03 -4.04 25.66
C SER A 336 9.63 -2.64 25.48
N ILE A 337 9.01 -1.64 26.07
CA ILE A 337 9.54 -0.27 26.07
C ILE A 337 10.99 -0.27 26.60
N GLN A 338 11.28 -1.09 27.60
CA GLN A 338 12.63 -1.26 28.16
C GLN A 338 13.63 -1.80 27.14
N GLU A 339 13.27 -2.85 26.39
CA GLU A 339 14.14 -3.40 25.35
C GLU A 339 14.41 -2.40 24.22
N ARG A 340 13.39 -1.62 23.81
CA ARG A 340 13.56 -0.57 22.81
C ARG A 340 14.48 0.54 23.28
N LEU A 341 14.34 0.99 24.54
CA LEU A 341 15.21 1.99 25.13
C LEU A 341 16.65 1.49 25.22
N TYR A 342 16.85 0.22 25.59
CA TYR A 342 18.17 -0.40 25.64
C TYR A 342 18.81 -0.50 24.24
N GLU A 343 18.06 -0.96 23.24
CA GLU A 343 18.52 -1.01 21.86
C GLU A 343 18.82 0.38 21.30
N TYR A 344 17.97 1.37 21.57
CA TYR A 344 18.20 2.76 21.20
C TYR A 344 19.51 3.30 21.79
N ALA A 345 19.77 3.05 23.07
CA ALA A 345 21.00 3.47 23.73
C ALA A 345 22.24 2.84 23.05
N ARG A 346 22.20 1.54 22.74
CA ARG A 346 23.30 0.85 22.03
C ARG A 346 23.52 1.43 20.63
N ILE A 347 22.46 1.71 19.89
CA ILE A 347 22.55 2.34 18.56
C ILE A 347 23.16 3.73 18.68
N SER A 348 22.74 4.53 19.65
CA SER A 348 23.27 5.88 19.89
C SER A 348 24.77 5.84 20.15
N THR A 349 25.24 4.92 21.00
CA THR A 349 26.68 4.76 21.27
C THR A 349 27.48 4.45 20.02
N GLN A 350 26.97 3.61 19.11
CA GLN A 350 27.65 3.32 17.84
C GLN A 350 27.56 4.49 16.86
N LEU A 351 26.45 5.23 16.88
CA LEU A 351 26.24 6.40 16.02
C LEU A 351 27.22 7.52 16.35
N ASP A 352 27.52 7.75 17.63
CA ASP A 352 28.48 8.78 18.09
C ASP A 352 29.91 8.53 17.58
N LEU A 353 30.23 7.28 17.22
CA LEU A 353 31.52 6.89 16.64
C LEU A 353 31.56 7.05 15.11
N LEU A 354 30.43 7.31 14.46
CA LEU A 354 30.32 7.49 13.02
C LEU A 354 30.39 8.97 12.63
N PRO A 355 30.82 9.29 11.39
CA PRO A 355 31.01 10.69 10.96
C PRO A 355 29.75 11.56 10.86
N GLY A 356 28.55 10.95 10.85
CA GLY A 356 27.27 11.67 10.75
C GLY A 356 26.99 12.32 9.38
N TYR A 357 27.77 12.05 8.33
CA TYR A 357 27.60 12.67 7.02
C TYR A 357 26.49 12.07 6.15
N ASP A 358 25.96 10.89 6.51
CA ASP A 358 24.92 10.16 5.74
C ASP A 358 25.22 10.03 4.23
N CYS A 359 26.52 9.94 3.86
CA CYS A 359 26.96 9.97 2.47
C CYS A 359 26.61 8.70 1.67
N GLY A 360 26.28 7.60 2.36
CA GLY A 360 25.95 6.30 1.77
C GLY A 360 27.11 5.51 1.16
N ALA A 361 28.36 5.96 1.33
CA ALA A 361 29.53 5.33 0.73
C ALA A 361 29.78 3.88 1.20
N CYS A 362 29.39 3.56 2.43
CA CYS A 362 29.46 2.20 3.00
C CYS A 362 28.30 1.29 2.58
N GLY A 363 27.34 1.77 1.80
CA GLY A 363 26.18 0.97 1.37
C GLY A 363 25.01 0.97 2.37
N TYR A 364 24.99 1.87 3.35
CA TYR A 364 23.86 2.15 4.23
C TYR A 364 23.25 3.51 3.93
N ALA A 365 21.95 3.68 4.13
CA ALA A 365 21.25 4.94 3.80
C ALA A 365 21.66 6.11 4.71
N SER A 366 22.04 5.82 5.94
CA SER A 366 22.49 6.79 6.95
C SER A 366 23.54 6.16 7.87
N CYS A 367 24.29 6.99 8.60
CA CYS A 367 25.16 6.58 9.70
C CYS A 367 24.35 5.88 10.79
N ARG A 368 23.13 6.35 11.08
CA ARG A 368 22.24 5.67 12.03
C ARG A 368 21.90 4.25 11.59
N ARG A 369 21.61 4.05 10.31
CA ARG A 369 21.35 2.71 9.77
C ARG A 369 22.56 1.78 9.88
N MET A 370 23.76 2.32 9.65
CA MET A 370 24.99 1.57 9.84
C MET A 370 25.19 1.20 11.32
N ALA A 371 24.95 2.13 12.26
CA ALA A 371 24.99 1.86 13.69
C ALA A 371 24.03 0.75 14.12
N GLU A 372 22.80 0.72 13.56
CA GLU A 372 21.86 -0.40 13.76
C GLU A 372 22.45 -1.75 13.33
N GLU A 373 23.09 -1.81 12.16
CA GLU A 373 23.70 -3.06 11.67
C GLU A 373 24.94 -3.48 12.47
N ILE A 374 25.69 -2.52 13.04
CA ILE A 374 26.78 -2.81 13.98
C ILE A 374 26.22 -3.44 15.25
N VAL A 375 25.15 -2.86 15.83
CA VAL A 375 24.49 -3.40 17.02
C VAL A 375 23.91 -4.80 16.76
N ALA A 376 23.39 -5.04 15.55
CA ALA A 376 22.90 -6.33 15.11
C ALA A 376 24.01 -7.35 14.75
N GLY A 377 25.29 -6.94 14.75
CA GLY A 377 26.43 -7.80 14.43
C GLY A 377 26.59 -8.11 12.93
N HIS A 378 25.96 -7.34 12.05
CA HIS A 378 26.04 -7.50 10.59
C HIS A 378 27.04 -6.54 9.93
N ALA A 379 27.59 -5.58 10.68
CA ALA A 379 28.55 -4.58 10.23
C ALA A 379 29.52 -4.21 11.34
N SER A 380 30.56 -3.46 11.00
CA SER A 380 31.56 -2.92 11.92
C SER A 380 31.89 -1.46 11.58
N LEU A 381 32.52 -0.71 12.49
CA LEU A 381 32.98 0.65 12.20
C LEU A 381 33.96 0.71 11.03
N GLU A 382 34.73 -0.36 10.81
CA GLU A 382 35.67 -0.49 9.70
C GLU A 382 34.97 -0.48 8.33
N ASP A 383 33.67 -0.80 8.25
CA ASP A 383 32.95 -0.73 6.98
C ASP A 383 32.73 0.72 6.51
N CYS A 384 32.98 1.71 7.38
CA CYS A 384 32.86 3.11 7.07
C CYS A 384 34.03 3.58 6.21
N ARG A 385 33.76 3.84 4.93
CA ARG A 385 34.77 4.30 3.97
C ARG A 385 35.38 5.67 4.31
N ILE A 386 34.70 6.47 5.12
CA ILE A 386 35.20 7.78 5.56
C ILE A 386 36.18 7.62 6.72
N LEU A 387 35.85 6.80 7.73
CA LEU A 387 36.75 6.52 8.85
C LEU A 387 38.03 5.83 8.37
N LYS A 388 37.92 4.82 7.48
CA LYS A 388 39.08 4.14 6.88
C LYS A 388 40.06 5.06 6.15
N LYS A 389 39.60 6.20 5.61
CA LYS A 389 40.49 7.15 4.93
C LYS A 389 41.27 8.02 5.90
N GLY A 390 40.75 8.28 7.10
CA GLY A 390 41.39 9.11 8.12
C GLY A 390 42.54 8.43 8.87
N GLU A 391 42.67 7.11 8.80
CA GLU A 391 43.76 6.36 9.46
C GLU A 391 45.04 6.27 8.60
N ASN A 392 44.98 6.59 7.31
CA ASN A 392 46.10 6.52 6.36
C ASN A 392 46.59 7.91 5.90
N SER A 393 46.20 8.97 6.60
CA SER A 393 46.57 10.37 6.34
C SER A 393 46.95 11.03 7.65
#